data_AF-A0A1H8JCV7-F1
#
_entry.id   AF-A0A1H8JCV7-F1
#
_cell.length_a   1.000
_cell.length_b   1.000
_cell.length_c   1.000
_cell.angle_alpha   90.00
_cell.angle_beta   90.00
_cell.angle_gamma   90.00
#
_symmetry.space_group_name_H-M   'P 1'
#
loop_
_entity.id
_entity.type
_entity.pdbx_description
1 polymer ?
#
loop_
_entity_poly.entity_id
_entity_poly.type
_entity_poly.pdbx_seq_one_letter_code
_entity_poly.pdbx_strand_id
1 'polypeptide(L)'
;MNLPVKQKHFLSFSRKLFLSVISLFLVFAFCFIAYQYQREREYKVELLNTQLQNYNSRLYERLNSNPAIEETTEKYIRDHALEDLRVTLIDLQGNVIYDSYQTTDQQLENHLNRPEVQKALKDGTGFDVRRTSETTGLPYFYSATRYGDYIIRSALPYNVSLINNLQADPHYLWFTVIVSLLLMVIFYKFTNKLGTSISQLREFAMRADRNEPIEMAMQSAFPHNELGEISQHIIQIYKRLHETKEALYIEREKLITHLQISHEGLGIFTKDKKEILVNNLFTQYSNLISDSNLETTEEVFAISELKDIIHFINKNQQQRSRGKDEKRMSVTINKNGRTFIVECIIFQDASFEISINDVTQEEEQVRLKRQLTQNIAHELKTPVSSIQGYLETIVNNENISRDKINTFLERCYAQSNRLSRLLRDISVLTRMDEAANMIDMERVDISVLVGNIINEVSLELEEKHISIVDSLKKGIQIKGNYSLLYSIFRNLMDNAIAYAGTNIQININCFREDENYYYFSFADTGIGVSPEHLNRLFERFYRVDKGRSRKLGGTGLGLAIVKNAVIIHGGNISAKNNQGGGLEFVFTLAKEK
;
A
#
# COMPACT_ATOMS: atom_id res chain seq x y z
N MET A 1 -7.80 36.50 -10.27
CA MET A 1 -8.91 37.43 -10.63
C MET A 1 -10.16 36.58 -10.82
N ASN A 2 -10.96 36.43 -9.75
CA ASN A 2 -12.11 35.51 -9.74
C ASN A 2 -13.34 36.25 -10.28
N LEU A 3 -13.78 35.90 -11.48
CA LEU A 3 -15.08 36.30 -12.01
C LEU A 3 -16.19 35.54 -11.27
N PRO A 4 -17.28 36.19 -10.83
CA PRO A 4 -18.40 35.50 -10.23
C PRO A 4 -19.17 34.76 -11.33
N VAL A 5 -19.16 33.43 -11.27
CA VAL A 5 -20.02 32.60 -12.12
C VAL A 5 -21.46 32.88 -11.71
N LYS A 6 -22.22 33.57 -12.58
CA LYS A 6 -23.67 33.71 -12.47
C LYS A 6 -24.28 32.31 -12.36
N GLN A 7 -24.69 31.90 -11.16
CA GLN A 7 -25.50 30.71 -10.93
C GLN A 7 -26.84 30.92 -11.65
N LYS A 8 -26.97 30.38 -12.87
CA LYS A 8 -28.28 30.16 -13.47
C LYS A 8 -29.04 29.24 -12.52
N HIS A 9 -30.24 29.64 -12.12
CA HIS A 9 -31.16 28.80 -11.33
C HIS A 9 -31.49 27.52 -12.10
N PHE A 10 -30.64 26.51 -11.99
CA PHE A 10 -30.95 25.17 -12.48
C PHE A 10 -31.95 24.55 -11.51
N LEU A 11 -33.14 24.23 -12.01
CA LEU A 11 -34.07 23.33 -11.33
C LEU A 11 -33.31 22.07 -10.92
N SER A 12 -33.45 21.65 -9.65
CA SER A 12 -32.88 20.40 -9.16
C SER A 12 -33.34 19.22 -10.03
N PHE A 13 -32.53 18.17 -10.11
CA PHE A 13 -32.89 16.96 -10.84
C PHE A 13 -34.27 16.42 -10.43
N SER A 14 -34.58 16.42 -9.12
CA SER A 14 -35.90 16.07 -8.59
C SER A 14 -37.04 16.90 -9.20
N ARG A 15 -36.86 18.22 -9.30
CA ARG A 15 -37.88 19.13 -9.85
C ARG A 15 -38.06 18.94 -11.35
N LYS A 16 -36.99 18.74 -12.10
CA LYS A 16 -37.08 18.44 -13.54
C LYS A 16 -37.81 17.12 -13.79
N LEU A 17 -37.46 16.08 -13.03
CA LEU A 17 -38.11 14.77 -13.13
C LEU A 17 -39.60 14.87 -12.76
N PHE A 18 -39.92 15.55 -11.66
CA PHE A 18 -41.30 15.79 -11.25
C PHE A 18 -42.11 16.53 -12.32
N LEU A 19 -41.57 17.63 -12.87
CA LEU A 19 -42.23 18.40 -13.92
C LEU A 19 -42.48 17.57 -15.19
N SER A 20 -41.52 16.71 -15.57
CA SER A 20 -41.70 15.81 -16.71
C SER A 20 -42.80 14.78 -16.48
N VAL A 21 -42.81 14.13 -15.31
CA VAL A 21 -43.80 13.10 -14.97
C VAL A 21 -45.20 13.71 -14.84
N ILE A 22 -45.31 14.86 -14.18
CA ILE A 22 -46.61 15.51 -13.98
C ILE A 22 -47.17 16.10 -15.28
N SER A 23 -46.31 16.61 -16.17
CA SER A 23 -46.76 17.08 -17.48
C SER A 23 -47.37 15.94 -18.31
N LEU A 24 -46.73 14.78 -18.34
CA LEU A 24 -47.26 13.60 -19.03
C LEU A 24 -48.59 13.15 -18.41
N PHE A 25 -48.67 13.16 -17.08
CA PHE A 25 -49.89 12.79 -16.35
C PHE A 25 -51.04 13.77 -16.59
N LEU A 26 -50.78 15.08 -16.64
CA LEU A 26 -51.81 16.09 -16.93
C LEU A 26 -52.35 15.95 -18.36
N VAL A 27 -51.50 15.66 -19.34
CA VAL A 27 -51.93 15.35 -20.71
C VAL A 27 -52.83 14.11 -20.71
N PHE A 28 -52.45 13.05 -20.01
CA PHE A 28 -53.27 11.85 -19.88
C PHE A 28 -54.62 12.14 -19.21
N ALA A 29 -54.63 12.89 -18.11
CA ALA A 29 -55.86 13.28 -17.40
C ALA A 29 -56.80 14.10 -18.30
N PHE A 30 -56.25 15.03 -19.09
CA PHE A 30 -57.03 15.80 -20.07
C PHE A 30 -57.64 14.91 -21.15
N CYS A 31 -56.85 14.01 -21.75
CA CYS A 31 -57.35 13.07 -22.75
C CYS A 31 -58.44 12.15 -22.17
N PHE A 32 -58.26 11.69 -20.92
CA PHE A 32 -59.24 10.87 -20.22
C PHE A 32 -60.55 11.65 -19.98
N ILE A 33 -60.48 12.91 -19.53
CA ILE A 33 -61.66 13.77 -19.36
C ILE A 33 -62.40 13.95 -20.68
N ALA A 34 -61.68 14.23 -21.77
CA ALA A 34 -62.28 14.41 -23.10
C ALA A 34 -62.96 13.13 -23.60
N TYR A 35 -62.30 11.97 -23.45
CA TYR A 35 -62.86 10.68 -23.79
C TYR A 35 -64.12 10.35 -22.97
N GLN A 36 -64.07 10.59 -21.65
CA GLN A 36 -65.20 10.37 -20.76
C GLN A 36 -66.39 11.27 -21.10
N TYR A 37 -66.14 12.54 -21.38
CA TYR A 37 -67.17 13.48 -21.81
C TYR A 37 -67.88 13.00 -23.08
N GLN A 38 -67.10 12.56 -24.08
CA GLN A 38 -67.66 12.04 -25.32
C GLN A 38 -68.51 10.79 -25.07
N ARG A 39 -67.99 9.83 -24.30
CA ARG A 39 -68.67 8.57 -23.99
C ARG A 39 -69.97 8.78 -23.22
N GLU A 40 -69.96 9.66 -22.22
CA GLU A 40 -71.16 9.97 -21.41
C GLU A 40 -72.25 10.62 -22.27
N ARG A 41 -71.86 11.53 -23.17
CA ARG A 41 -72.77 12.17 -24.11
C ARG A 41 -73.38 11.15 -25.08
N GLU A 42 -72.58 10.23 -25.63
CA GLU A 42 -73.07 9.15 -26.50
C GLU A 42 -74.05 8.25 -25.76
N TYR A 43 -73.73 7.84 -24.52
CA TYR A 43 -74.60 7.04 -23.66
C TYR A 43 -75.95 7.72 -23.40
N LYS A 44 -75.98 9.02 -23.11
CA LYS A 44 -77.23 9.78 -22.89
C LYS A 44 -78.09 9.88 -24.14
N VAL A 45 -77.47 10.08 -25.31
CA VAL A 45 -78.17 10.08 -26.60
C VAL A 45 -78.82 8.72 -26.87
N GLU A 46 -78.09 7.64 -26.62
CA GLU A 46 -78.58 6.28 -26.80
C GLU A 46 -79.71 5.95 -25.81
N LEU A 47 -79.56 6.34 -24.53
CA LEU A 47 -80.60 6.18 -23.51
C LEU A 47 -81.90 6.86 -23.91
N LEU A 48 -81.84 8.09 -24.42
CA LEU A 48 -83.01 8.82 -24.91
C LEU A 48 -83.63 8.13 -26.12
N ASN A 49 -82.81 7.66 -27.07
CA ASN A 49 -83.30 6.90 -28.21
C ASN A 49 -84.05 5.63 -27.75
N THR A 50 -83.49 4.84 -26.84
CA THR A 50 -84.15 3.64 -26.29
C THR A 50 -85.45 3.99 -25.57
N GLN A 51 -85.50 5.11 -24.84
CA GLN A 51 -86.75 5.59 -24.23
C GLN A 51 -87.81 5.86 -25.30
N LEU A 52 -87.49 6.61 -26.35
CA LEU A 52 -88.42 6.88 -27.45
C LEU A 52 -88.82 5.62 -28.24
N GLN A 53 -87.93 4.65 -28.41
CA GLN A 53 -88.26 3.35 -28.99
C GLN A 53 -89.26 2.57 -28.11
N ASN A 54 -89.10 2.61 -26.78
CA ASN A 54 -90.08 2.02 -25.86
C ASN A 54 -91.45 2.72 -25.98
N TYR A 55 -91.47 4.04 -26.18
CA TYR A 55 -92.70 4.77 -26.48
C TYR A 55 -93.31 4.32 -27.81
N ASN A 56 -92.51 4.15 -28.86
CA ASN A 56 -92.97 3.64 -30.15
C ASN A 56 -93.59 2.24 -30.00
N SER A 57 -92.93 1.33 -29.27
CA SER A 57 -93.40 -0.05 -29.07
C SER A 57 -94.73 -0.13 -28.34
N ARG A 58 -94.88 0.64 -27.25
CA ARG A 58 -96.14 0.69 -26.49
C ARG A 58 -97.28 1.30 -27.30
N LEU A 59 -96.99 2.30 -28.13
CA LEU A 59 -97.98 2.85 -29.04
C LEU A 59 -98.40 1.81 -30.08
N TYR A 60 -97.46 1.08 -30.66
CA TYR A 60 -97.74 0.00 -31.61
C TYR A 60 -98.66 -1.07 -31.00
N GLU A 61 -98.39 -1.52 -29.78
CA GLU A 61 -99.25 -2.49 -29.07
C GLU A 61 -100.69 -1.97 -28.90
N ARG A 62 -100.86 -0.69 -28.55
CA ARG A 62 -102.20 -0.09 -28.43
C ARG A 62 -102.92 0.04 -29.76
N LEU A 63 -102.21 0.45 -30.82
CA LEU A 63 -102.77 0.56 -32.18
C LEU A 63 -103.20 -0.80 -32.73
N ASN A 64 -102.47 -1.88 -32.40
CA ASN A 64 -102.90 -3.24 -32.76
C ASN A 64 -104.17 -3.68 -32.01
N SER A 65 -104.41 -3.16 -30.81
CA SER A 65 -105.62 -3.46 -30.03
C SER A 65 -106.84 -2.62 -30.40
N ASN A 66 -106.64 -1.44 -31.01
CA ASN A 66 -107.71 -0.54 -31.44
C ASN A 66 -107.33 0.17 -32.77
N PRO A 67 -108.04 -0.11 -33.88
CA PRO A 67 -107.68 0.41 -35.21
C PRO A 67 -107.97 1.91 -35.41
N ALA A 68 -108.57 2.61 -34.45
CA ALA A 68 -108.76 4.06 -34.51
C ALA A 68 -107.42 4.79 -34.25
N ILE A 69 -106.62 5.01 -35.30
CA ILE A 69 -105.25 5.55 -35.22
C ILE A 69 -105.22 6.93 -34.54
N GLU A 70 -106.08 7.86 -34.96
CA GLU A 70 -106.09 9.24 -34.47
C GLU A 70 -106.48 9.30 -32.99
N GLU A 71 -107.64 8.74 -32.61
CA GLU A 71 -108.12 8.72 -31.22
C GLU A 71 -107.16 7.98 -30.27
N THR A 72 -106.61 6.84 -30.71
CA THR A 72 -105.68 6.04 -29.90
C THR A 72 -104.34 6.75 -29.71
N THR A 73 -103.82 7.41 -30.75
CA THR A 73 -102.54 8.13 -30.67
C THR A 73 -102.67 9.41 -29.86
N GLU A 74 -103.75 10.19 -30.03
CA GLU A 74 -104.00 11.36 -29.20
C GLU A 74 -104.16 11.00 -27.72
N LYS A 75 -104.94 9.96 -27.42
CA LYS A 75 -105.10 9.46 -26.04
C LYS A 75 -103.77 8.99 -25.47
N TYR A 76 -102.95 8.30 -26.27
CA TYR A 76 -101.62 7.88 -25.86
C TYR A 76 -100.72 9.08 -25.53
N ILE A 77 -100.71 10.13 -26.34
CA ILE A 77 -99.91 11.34 -26.08
C ILE A 77 -100.40 12.05 -24.82
N ARG A 78 -101.73 12.19 -24.62
CA ARG A 78 -102.31 12.83 -23.42
C ARG A 78 -102.03 12.07 -22.12
N ASP A 79 -102.00 10.74 -22.16
CA ASP A 79 -101.84 9.89 -20.98
C ASP A 79 -100.37 9.71 -20.55
N HIS A 80 -99.39 10.18 -21.32
CA HIS A 80 -97.95 9.97 -21.04
C HIS A 80 -97.23 11.22 -20.54
N ALA A 81 -96.15 10.99 -19.79
CA ALA A 81 -95.43 12.00 -19.02
C ALA A 81 -94.44 12.88 -19.83
N LEU A 82 -94.26 12.64 -21.12
CA LEU A 82 -93.38 13.47 -21.96
C LEU A 82 -94.19 14.62 -22.55
N GLU A 83 -94.19 15.76 -21.86
CA GLU A 83 -94.62 17.03 -22.42
C GLU A 83 -93.80 17.31 -23.70
N ASP A 84 -94.48 17.70 -24.78
CA ASP A 84 -93.93 17.92 -26.14
C ASP A 84 -93.56 16.68 -26.97
N LEU A 85 -93.99 15.47 -26.60
CA LEU A 85 -93.82 14.28 -27.46
C LEU A 85 -94.63 14.42 -28.75
N ARG A 86 -93.92 14.53 -29.88
CA ARG A 86 -94.50 14.47 -31.23
C ARG A 86 -94.42 13.05 -31.76
N VAL A 87 -95.54 12.51 -32.22
CA VAL A 87 -95.63 11.21 -32.86
C VAL A 87 -96.03 11.38 -34.32
N THR A 88 -95.34 10.68 -35.21
CA THR A 88 -95.66 10.56 -36.63
C THR A 88 -95.77 9.08 -37.01
N LEU A 89 -96.86 8.67 -37.65
CA LEU A 89 -96.98 7.36 -38.30
C LEU A 89 -96.71 7.50 -39.79
N ILE A 90 -95.87 6.61 -40.32
CA ILE A 90 -95.37 6.66 -41.70
C ILE A 90 -95.53 5.27 -42.33
N ASP A 91 -96.00 5.17 -43.57
CA ASP A 91 -96.00 3.91 -44.32
C ASP A 91 -94.60 3.53 -44.84
N LEU A 92 -94.45 2.34 -45.42
CA LEU A 92 -93.16 1.89 -46.00
C LEU A 92 -92.72 2.68 -47.23
N GLN A 93 -93.61 3.43 -47.86
CA GLN A 93 -93.33 4.31 -49.01
C GLN A 93 -92.93 5.73 -48.55
N GLY A 94 -92.95 5.99 -47.24
CA GLY A 94 -92.58 7.27 -46.63
C GLY A 94 -93.73 8.27 -46.52
N ASN A 95 -94.97 7.92 -46.87
CA ASN A 95 -96.11 8.83 -46.72
C ASN A 95 -96.52 8.91 -45.25
N VAL A 96 -96.87 10.11 -44.80
CA VAL A 96 -97.29 10.36 -43.42
C VAL A 96 -98.78 10.06 -43.28
N ILE A 97 -99.11 9.05 -42.49
CA ILE A 97 -100.49 8.65 -42.20
C ILE A 97 -101.08 9.51 -41.08
N TYR A 98 -100.26 9.84 -40.09
CA TYR A 98 -100.66 10.67 -38.96
C TYR A 98 -99.47 11.46 -38.45
N ASP A 99 -99.69 12.70 -38.03
CA ASP A 99 -98.73 13.51 -37.30
C ASP A 99 -99.47 14.27 -36.20
N SER A 100 -99.01 14.12 -34.96
CA SER A 100 -99.59 14.81 -33.80
C SER A 100 -99.44 16.33 -33.83
N TYR A 101 -98.57 16.87 -34.70
CA TYR A 101 -98.38 18.30 -34.88
C TYR A 101 -99.03 18.73 -36.21
N GLN A 102 -100.36 18.83 -36.24
CA GLN A 102 -101.11 19.33 -37.40
C GLN A 102 -101.40 20.83 -37.27
N THR A 103 -101.02 21.59 -38.30
CA THR A 103 -101.59 22.91 -38.63
C THR A 103 -102.46 22.74 -39.87
N THR A 104 -103.64 23.34 -39.86
CA THR A 104 -104.81 23.08 -40.72
C THR A 104 -104.61 23.37 -42.24
N ASP A 105 -103.39 23.61 -42.72
CA ASP A 105 -103.15 24.04 -44.11
C ASP A 105 -101.77 23.64 -44.71
N GLN A 106 -101.12 22.58 -44.21
CA GLN A 106 -99.85 22.09 -44.78
C GLN A 106 -99.95 20.67 -45.32
N GLN A 107 -99.55 20.49 -46.58
CA GLN A 107 -99.39 19.18 -47.23
C GLN A 107 -98.18 18.47 -46.61
N LEU A 108 -98.41 17.30 -45.99
CA LEU A 108 -97.35 16.53 -45.35
C LEU A 108 -96.39 15.95 -46.40
N GLU A 109 -95.12 16.32 -46.32
CA GLU A 109 -94.08 15.82 -47.23
C GLU A 109 -93.79 14.33 -47.00
N ASN A 110 -93.27 13.66 -48.02
CA ASN A 110 -92.83 12.27 -47.89
C ASN A 110 -91.52 12.19 -47.06
N HIS A 111 -91.50 11.31 -46.07
CA HIS A 111 -90.42 11.15 -45.09
C HIS A 111 -89.37 10.09 -45.47
N LEU A 112 -89.45 9.46 -46.65
CA LEU A 112 -88.57 8.36 -47.06
C LEU A 112 -87.08 8.73 -47.07
N ASN A 113 -86.76 9.99 -47.40
CA ASN A 113 -85.38 10.48 -47.48
C ASN A 113 -84.80 10.92 -46.12
N ARG A 114 -85.56 10.78 -45.02
CA ARG A 114 -85.09 11.21 -43.70
C ARG A 114 -84.10 10.19 -43.13
N PRO A 115 -82.93 10.61 -42.61
CA PRO A 115 -81.89 9.69 -42.15
C PRO A 115 -82.36 8.68 -41.10
N GLU A 116 -83.22 9.10 -40.17
CA GLU A 116 -83.78 8.23 -39.14
C GLU A 116 -84.75 7.19 -39.71
N VAL A 117 -85.51 7.56 -40.76
CA VAL A 117 -86.48 6.68 -41.42
C VAL A 117 -85.77 5.66 -42.32
N GLN A 118 -84.75 6.09 -43.07
CA GLN A 118 -83.92 5.20 -43.88
C GLN A 118 -83.21 4.15 -43.01
N LYS A 119 -82.65 4.56 -41.87
CA LYS A 119 -82.05 3.64 -40.89
C LYS A 119 -83.09 2.68 -40.33
N ALA A 120 -84.27 3.16 -39.95
CA ALA A 120 -85.35 2.28 -39.46
C ALA A 120 -85.83 1.27 -40.51
N LEU A 121 -85.87 1.63 -41.79
CA LEU A 121 -86.20 0.72 -42.88
C LEU A 121 -85.16 -0.40 -43.07
N LYS A 122 -83.88 -0.08 -42.88
CA LYS A 122 -82.75 -0.98 -43.07
C LYS A 122 -82.46 -1.86 -41.84
N ASP A 123 -82.35 -1.23 -40.67
CA ASP A 123 -81.83 -1.83 -39.43
C ASP A 123 -82.95 -2.06 -38.39
N GLY A 124 -84.21 -1.75 -38.74
CA GLY A 124 -85.38 -1.87 -37.85
C GLY A 124 -85.60 -0.68 -36.93
N THR A 125 -84.54 0.07 -36.60
CA THR A 125 -84.60 1.32 -35.83
C THR A 125 -83.66 2.38 -36.40
N GLY A 126 -83.92 3.65 -36.12
CA GLY A 126 -83.05 4.76 -36.52
C GLY A 126 -83.32 6.02 -35.72
N PHE A 127 -82.32 6.88 -35.58
CA PHE A 127 -82.48 8.16 -34.89
C PHE A 127 -81.64 9.28 -35.52
N ASP A 128 -82.06 10.51 -35.26
CA ASP A 128 -81.33 11.75 -35.54
C ASP A 128 -81.42 12.68 -34.34
N VAL A 129 -80.30 13.25 -33.91
CA VAL A 129 -80.20 13.99 -32.64
C VAL A 129 -80.65 15.44 -32.79
N ARG A 130 -80.51 16.04 -33.98
CA ARG A 130 -80.68 17.50 -34.15
C ARG A 130 -81.08 17.86 -35.57
N ARG A 131 -82.16 17.26 -36.06
CA ARG A 131 -82.74 17.59 -37.37
C ARG A 131 -83.78 18.69 -37.20
N THR A 132 -83.73 19.72 -38.04
CA THR A 132 -84.77 20.76 -38.06
C THR A 132 -86.04 20.21 -38.70
N SER A 133 -87.18 20.38 -38.05
CA SER A 133 -88.48 20.08 -38.64
C SER A 133 -88.83 21.15 -39.67
N GLU A 134 -89.19 20.74 -40.87
CA GLU A 134 -89.71 21.63 -41.91
C GLU A 134 -91.06 22.23 -41.50
N THR A 135 -91.89 21.45 -40.79
CA THR A 135 -93.19 21.88 -40.26
C THR A 135 -93.10 22.98 -39.19
N THR A 136 -92.18 22.86 -38.24
CA THR A 136 -92.13 23.75 -37.06
C THR A 136 -90.95 24.72 -37.05
N GLY A 137 -89.96 24.54 -37.93
CA GLY A 137 -88.74 25.34 -37.98
C GLY A 137 -87.76 25.11 -36.83
N LEU A 138 -88.07 24.21 -35.89
CA LEU A 138 -87.26 23.93 -34.70
C LEU A 138 -86.49 22.61 -34.84
N PRO A 139 -85.29 22.48 -34.21
CA PRO A 139 -84.56 21.21 -34.15
C PRO A 139 -85.24 20.21 -33.21
N TYR A 140 -85.27 18.93 -33.60
CA TYR A 140 -85.81 17.81 -32.81
C TYR A 140 -84.81 16.66 -32.72
N PHE A 141 -84.94 15.90 -31.64
CA PHE A 141 -84.43 14.55 -31.54
C PHE A 141 -85.50 13.59 -32.08
N TYR A 142 -85.22 12.85 -33.14
CA TYR A 142 -86.13 11.88 -33.74
C TYR A 142 -85.69 10.45 -33.46
N SER A 143 -86.62 9.58 -33.13
CA SER A 143 -86.44 8.13 -33.05
C SER A 143 -87.54 7.42 -33.82
N ALA A 144 -87.14 6.65 -34.84
CA ALA A 144 -88.02 5.89 -35.72
C ALA A 144 -87.83 4.39 -35.47
N THR A 145 -88.95 3.67 -35.40
CA THR A 145 -88.96 2.21 -35.23
C THR A 145 -89.95 1.60 -36.21
N ARG A 146 -89.51 0.57 -36.94
CA ARG A 146 -90.32 -0.14 -37.92
C ARG A 146 -91.08 -1.29 -37.25
N TYR A 147 -92.40 -1.33 -37.46
CA TYR A 147 -93.29 -2.41 -37.02
C TYR A 147 -94.15 -2.88 -38.19
N GLY A 148 -93.82 -4.04 -38.77
CA GLY A 148 -94.52 -4.57 -39.93
C GLY A 148 -94.50 -3.59 -41.12
N ASP A 149 -95.70 -3.12 -41.48
CA ASP A 149 -95.96 -2.20 -42.61
C ASP A 149 -95.97 -0.70 -42.23
N TYR A 150 -95.70 -0.37 -40.96
CA TYR A 150 -95.68 1.00 -40.48
C TYR A 150 -94.35 1.33 -39.78
N ILE A 151 -94.00 2.60 -39.80
CA ILE A 151 -92.93 3.18 -38.99
C ILE A 151 -93.57 4.15 -38.01
N ILE A 152 -93.34 3.91 -36.72
CA ILE A 152 -93.70 4.86 -35.68
C ILE A 152 -92.47 5.69 -35.39
N ARG A 153 -92.62 7.01 -35.54
CA ARG A 153 -91.57 7.97 -35.26
C ARG A 153 -91.99 8.86 -34.10
N SER A 154 -91.23 8.82 -33.01
CA SER A 154 -91.34 9.75 -31.89
C SER A 154 -90.30 10.85 -32.03
N ALA A 155 -90.64 12.06 -31.60
CA ALA A 155 -89.75 13.19 -31.61
C ALA A 155 -89.95 14.08 -30.38
N LEU A 156 -88.84 14.64 -29.88
CA LEU A 156 -88.84 15.66 -28.83
C LEU A 156 -88.12 16.91 -29.31
N PRO A 157 -88.64 18.11 -29.00
CA PRO A 157 -87.96 19.34 -29.38
C PRO A 157 -86.59 19.41 -28.71
N TYR A 158 -85.57 19.76 -29.48
CA TYR A 158 -84.20 19.97 -28.99
C TYR A 158 -84.09 21.32 -28.28
N ASN A 159 -84.87 21.46 -27.21
CA ASN A 159 -84.98 22.65 -26.37
C ASN A 159 -83.89 22.68 -25.29
N VAL A 160 -83.82 23.79 -24.53
CA VAL A 160 -82.81 23.97 -23.47
C VAL A 160 -82.88 22.86 -22.41
N SER A 161 -84.07 22.36 -22.10
CA SER A 161 -84.28 21.27 -21.14
C SER A 161 -83.70 19.94 -21.64
N LEU A 162 -83.94 19.58 -22.91
CA LEU A 162 -83.38 18.39 -23.52
C LEU A 162 -81.85 18.50 -23.65
N ILE A 163 -81.35 19.69 -24.00
CA ILE A 163 -79.91 19.97 -24.06
C ILE A 163 -79.27 19.73 -22.69
N ASN A 164 -79.86 20.25 -21.61
CA ASN A 164 -79.33 20.06 -20.25
C ASN A 164 -79.43 18.59 -19.81
N ASN A 165 -80.48 17.86 -20.19
CA ASN A 165 -80.60 16.43 -19.89
C ASN A 165 -79.58 15.58 -20.67
N LEU A 166 -79.22 15.99 -21.89
CA LEU A 166 -78.20 15.35 -22.75
C LEU A 166 -76.76 15.78 -22.45
N GLN A 167 -76.52 16.81 -21.62
CA GLN A 167 -75.17 17.18 -21.19
C GLN A 167 -74.58 16.08 -20.30
N ALA A 168 -73.28 15.80 -20.45
CA ALA A 168 -72.59 14.83 -19.59
C ALA A 168 -72.70 15.25 -18.11
N ASP A 169 -72.92 14.28 -17.21
CA ASP A 169 -72.95 14.53 -15.78
C ASP A 169 -71.56 15.00 -15.30
N PRO A 170 -71.43 16.15 -14.61
CA PRO A 170 -70.12 16.65 -14.18
C PRO A 170 -69.45 15.82 -13.06
N HIS A 171 -70.13 14.86 -12.43
CA HIS A 171 -69.56 14.12 -11.28
C HIS A 171 -68.25 13.38 -11.60
N TYR A 172 -68.05 12.89 -12.83
CA TYR A 172 -66.78 12.25 -13.22
C TYR A 172 -65.59 13.24 -13.22
N LEU A 173 -65.84 14.55 -13.38
CA LEU A 173 -64.79 15.57 -13.34
C LEU A 173 -64.21 15.68 -11.93
N TRP A 174 -65.07 15.73 -10.90
CA TRP A 174 -64.64 15.77 -9.51
C TRP A 174 -63.86 14.52 -9.12
N PHE A 175 -64.33 13.34 -9.54
CA PHE A 175 -63.59 12.09 -9.35
C PHE A 175 -62.20 12.15 -9.99
N THR A 176 -62.10 12.61 -11.24
CA THR A 176 -60.83 12.71 -11.96
C THR A 176 -59.87 13.71 -11.30
N VAL A 177 -60.37 14.85 -10.81
CA VAL A 177 -59.56 15.86 -10.11
C VAL A 177 -59.01 15.30 -8.80
N ILE A 178 -59.84 14.63 -7.99
CA ILE A 178 -59.41 14.05 -6.70
C ILE A 178 -58.31 13.00 -6.92
N VAL A 179 -58.51 12.07 -7.86
CA VAL A 179 -57.51 11.05 -8.19
C VAL A 179 -56.22 11.69 -8.72
N SER A 180 -56.33 12.72 -9.55
CA SER A 180 -55.18 13.44 -10.09
C SER A 180 -54.37 14.13 -9.00
N LEU A 181 -55.03 14.76 -8.02
CA LEU A 181 -54.37 15.41 -6.90
C LEU A 181 -53.66 14.40 -5.99
N LEU A 182 -54.30 13.26 -5.71
CA LEU A 182 -53.69 12.17 -4.95
C LEU A 182 -52.43 11.64 -5.64
N LEU A 183 -52.51 11.36 -6.95
CA LEU A 183 -51.35 10.89 -7.73
C LEU A 183 -50.25 11.96 -7.79
N MET A 184 -50.60 13.24 -7.90
CA MET A 184 -49.61 14.34 -7.86
C MET A 184 -48.82 14.33 -6.54
N VAL A 185 -49.49 14.11 -5.39
CA VAL A 185 -48.82 14.01 -4.08
C VAL A 185 -47.91 12.78 -4.00
N ILE A 186 -48.36 11.62 -4.51
CA ILE A 186 -47.55 10.40 -4.56
C ILE A 186 -46.30 10.61 -5.44
N PHE A 187 -46.48 11.14 -6.65
CA PHE A 187 -45.37 11.41 -7.56
C PHE A 187 -44.40 12.44 -6.99
N TYR A 188 -44.90 13.47 -6.30
CA TYR A 188 -44.06 14.44 -5.61
C TYR A 188 -43.19 13.77 -4.54
N LYS A 189 -43.78 12.96 -3.66
CA LYS A 189 -43.02 12.23 -2.62
C LYS A 189 -41.98 11.29 -3.23
N PHE A 190 -42.35 10.54 -4.27
CA PHE A 190 -41.47 9.60 -4.95
C PHE A 190 -40.29 10.30 -5.63
N THR A 191 -40.56 11.31 -6.47
CA THR A 191 -39.51 12.06 -7.18
C THR A 191 -38.60 12.86 -6.25
N ASN A 192 -39.14 13.37 -5.14
CA ASN A 192 -38.32 14.05 -4.14
C ASN A 192 -37.37 13.06 -3.44
N LYS A 193 -37.87 11.90 -2.99
CA LYS A 193 -37.05 10.84 -2.36
C LYS A 193 -35.94 10.32 -3.30
N LEU A 194 -36.26 10.10 -4.58
CA LEU A 194 -35.28 9.69 -5.58
C LEU A 194 -34.20 10.77 -5.77
N GLY A 195 -34.61 12.02 -5.92
CA GLY A 195 -33.66 13.09 -6.20
C GLY A 195 -32.78 13.50 -5.01
N THR A 196 -33.25 13.34 -3.77
CA THR A 196 -32.37 13.51 -2.58
C THR A 196 -31.27 12.46 -2.58
N SER A 197 -31.62 11.20 -2.84
CA SER A 197 -30.67 10.07 -2.87
C SER A 197 -29.60 10.26 -3.95
N ILE A 198 -29.99 10.68 -5.16
CA ILE A 198 -29.05 11.00 -6.26
C ILE A 198 -28.17 12.20 -5.91
N SER A 199 -28.72 13.21 -5.25
CA SER A 199 -27.96 14.41 -4.87
C SER A 199 -26.89 14.08 -3.82
N GLN A 200 -27.22 13.22 -2.85
CA GLN A 200 -26.27 12.71 -1.84
C GLN A 200 -25.17 11.87 -2.49
N LEU A 201 -25.51 10.98 -3.44
CA LEU A 201 -24.51 10.19 -4.16
C LEU A 201 -23.58 11.08 -5.00
N ARG A 202 -24.11 12.12 -5.65
CA ARG A 202 -23.31 13.12 -6.37
C ARG A 202 -22.37 13.87 -5.42
N GLU A 203 -22.87 14.28 -4.25
CA GLU A 203 -22.05 14.97 -3.25
C GLU A 203 -20.94 14.06 -2.72
N PHE A 204 -21.25 12.80 -2.42
CA PHE A 204 -20.25 11.78 -2.10
C PHE A 204 -19.18 11.67 -3.18
N ALA A 205 -19.56 11.54 -4.45
CA ALA A 205 -18.62 11.44 -5.57
C ALA A 205 -17.72 12.69 -5.69
N MET A 206 -18.28 13.89 -5.48
CA MET A 206 -17.51 15.14 -5.49
C MET A 206 -16.52 15.25 -4.32
N ARG A 207 -16.92 14.85 -3.11
CA ARG A 207 -16.03 14.85 -1.94
C ARG A 207 -14.93 13.79 -2.06
N ALA A 208 -15.29 12.62 -2.58
CA ALA A 208 -14.38 11.51 -2.86
C ALA A 208 -13.28 11.91 -3.86
N ASP A 209 -13.63 12.65 -4.92
CA ASP A 209 -12.69 13.20 -5.92
C ASP A 209 -11.71 14.22 -5.31
N ARG A 210 -12.18 15.00 -4.31
CA ARG A 210 -11.35 15.96 -3.57
C ARG A 210 -10.54 15.34 -2.43
N ASN A 211 -10.64 14.03 -2.24
CA ASN A 211 -9.90 13.30 -1.20
C ASN A 211 -10.25 13.79 0.24
N GLU A 212 -11.46 14.28 0.44
CA GLU A 212 -11.97 14.75 1.74
C GLU A 212 -12.42 13.57 2.62
N PRO A 213 -12.27 13.65 3.97
CA PRO A 213 -12.71 12.60 4.87
C PRO A 213 -14.23 12.39 4.78
N ILE A 214 -14.63 11.15 4.48
CA ILE A 214 -16.04 10.80 4.31
C ILE A 214 -16.58 10.33 5.66
N GLU A 215 -17.33 11.21 6.32
CA GLU A 215 -17.99 10.89 7.59
C GLU A 215 -18.97 9.71 7.44
N MET A 216 -18.91 8.76 8.37
CA MET A 216 -19.82 7.60 8.43
C MET A 216 -21.30 7.99 8.57
N ALA A 217 -21.59 9.24 8.95
CA ALA A 217 -22.95 9.78 9.02
C ALA A 217 -23.69 9.76 7.66
N MET A 218 -22.98 9.63 6.53
CA MET A 218 -23.63 9.43 5.23
C MET A 218 -24.19 8.01 5.02
N GLN A 219 -23.80 7.00 5.79
CA GLN A 219 -24.32 5.63 5.62
C GLN A 219 -25.81 5.50 5.99
N SER A 220 -26.28 6.25 6.98
CA SER A 220 -27.69 6.29 7.40
C SER A 220 -28.56 7.21 6.54
N ALA A 221 -27.97 7.95 5.60
CA ALA A 221 -28.68 8.94 4.80
C ALA A 221 -29.37 8.34 3.56
N PHE A 222 -29.01 7.12 3.17
CA PHE A 222 -29.55 6.48 1.97
C PHE A 222 -30.79 5.61 2.27
N PRO A 223 -31.81 5.64 1.41
CA PRO A 223 -33.04 4.86 1.60
C PRO A 223 -32.80 3.34 1.54
N HIS A 224 -33.62 2.55 2.25
CA HIS A 224 -33.61 1.08 2.20
C HIS A 224 -34.30 0.55 0.92
N ASN A 225 -33.71 0.82 -0.23
CA ASN A 225 -34.13 0.31 -1.55
C ASN A 225 -32.89 0.02 -2.41
N GLU A 226 -33.08 -0.45 -3.64
CA GLU A 226 -32.02 -0.84 -4.56
C GLU A 226 -31.00 0.29 -4.79
N LEU A 227 -31.48 1.54 -4.80
CA LEU A 227 -30.61 2.71 -4.94
C LEU A 227 -29.72 2.94 -3.71
N GLY A 228 -30.24 2.68 -2.51
CA GLY A 228 -29.46 2.74 -1.29
C GLY A 228 -28.42 1.62 -1.19
N GLU A 229 -28.77 0.40 -1.59
CA GLU A 229 -27.83 -0.73 -1.64
C GLU A 229 -26.67 -0.45 -2.60
N ILE A 230 -26.96 0.06 -3.81
CA ILE A 230 -25.93 0.51 -4.76
C ILE A 230 -25.04 1.60 -4.15
N SER A 231 -25.66 2.59 -3.48
CA SER A 231 -24.92 3.69 -2.84
C SER A 231 -23.98 3.17 -1.74
N GLN A 232 -24.44 2.21 -0.92
CA GLN A 232 -23.63 1.57 0.11
C GLN A 232 -22.46 0.77 -0.49
N HIS A 233 -22.68 0.02 -1.57
CA HIS A 233 -21.61 -0.69 -2.28
C HIS A 233 -20.55 0.26 -2.84
N ILE A 234 -20.96 1.37 -3.46
CA ILE A 234 -20.04 2.40 -3.96
C ILE A 234 -19.19 2.97 -2.82
N ILE A 235 -19.82 3.29 -1.69
CA ILE A 235 -19.11 3.78 -0.49
C ILE A 235 -18.10 2.72 0.02
N GLN A 236 -18.49 1.45 0.06
CA GLN A 236 -17.61 0.38 0.51
C GLN A 236 -16.42 0.16 -0.43
N ILE A 237 -16.63 0.23 -1.75
CA ILE A 237 -15.55 0.17 -2.74
C ILE A 237 -14.57 1.32 -2.54
N TYR A 238 -15.07 2.56 -2.38
CA TYR A 238 -14.22 3.72 -2.13
C TYR A 238 -13.42 3.57 -0.83
N LYS A 239 -14.07 3.11 0.25
CA LYS A 239 -13.39 2.87 1.53
C LYS A 239 -12.26 1.86 1.39
N ARG A 240 -12.52 0.70 0.75
CA ARG A 240 -11.48 -0.31 0.49
C ARG A 240 -10.33 0.24 -0.37
N LEU A 241 -10.65 1.00 -1.42
CA LEU A 241 -9.66 1.63 -2.29
C LEU A 241 -8.78 2.60 -1.48
N HIS A 242 -9.37 3.43 -0.63
CA HIS A 242 -8.64 4.36 0.23
C HIS A 242 -7.73 3.63 1.23
N GLU A 243 -8.27 2.64 1.95
CA GLU A 243 -7.50 1.80 2.88
C GLU A 243 -6.34 1.09 2.17
N THR A 244 -6.56 0.60 0.95
CA THR A 244 -5.53 -0.08 0.15
C THR A 244 -4.45 0.91 -0.31
N LYS A 245 -4.84 2.13 -0.72
CA LYS A 245 -3.92 3.20 -1.09
C LYS A 245 -3.07 3.65 0.10
N GLU A 246 -3.66 3.83 1.27
CA GLU A 246 -2.93 4.17 2.50
C GLU A 246 -1.97 3.05 2.92
N ALA A 247 -2.43 1.80 2.90
CA ALA A 247 -1.58 0.64 3.20
C ALA A 247 -0.39 0.55 2.23
N LEU A 248 -0.62 0.74 0.92
CA LEU A 248 0.46 0.79 -0.08
C LEU A 248 1.41 1.97 0.14
N TYR A 249 0.89 3.13 0.54
CA TYR A 249 1.72 4.29 0.86
C TYR A 249 2.63 4.00 2.07
N ILE A 250 2.07 3.42 3.14
CA ILE A 250 2.83 3.03 4.34
C ILE A 250 3.90 1.98 3.99
N GLU A 251 3.55 0.94 3.23
CA GLU A 251 4.53 -0.08 2.79
C GLU A 251 5.65 0.53 1.93
N ARG A 252 5.32 1.49 1.05
CA ARG A 252 6.31 2.23 0.27
C ARG A 252 7.26 3.05 1.15
N GLU A 253 6.73 3.78 2.13
CA GLU A 253 7.54 4.57 3.07
C GLU A 253 8.45 3.68 3.93
N LYS A 254 7.97 2.51 4.37
CA LYS A 254 8.82 1.52 5.07
C LYS A 254 10.00 1.07 4.21
N LEU A 255 9.77 0.77 2.93
CA LEU A 255 10.83 0.37 1.99
C LEU A 255 11.85 1.50 1.78
N ILE A 256 11.39 2.74 1.59
CA ILE A 256 12.26 3.92 1.45
C ILE A 256 13.10 4.11 2.73
N THR A 257 12.47 4.00 3.90
CA THR A 257 13.16 4.11 5.19
C THR A 257 14.23 3.03 5.33
N HIS A 258 13.92 1.77 5.00
CA HIS A 258 14.88 0.67 5.00
C HIS A 258 16.08 0.94 4.07
N LEU A 259 15.84 1.50 2.88
CA LEU A 259 16.90 1.87 1.94
C LEU A 259 17.76 3.03 2.47
N GLN A 260 17.17 3.98 3.19
CA GLN A 260 17.90 5.10 3.80
C GLN A 260 18.78 4.68 4.99
N ILE A 261 18.37 3.68 5.77
CA ILE A 261 19.15 3.16 6.91
C ILE A 261 20.13 2.05 6.53
N SER A 262 20.11 1.59 5.27
CA SER A 262 21.04 0.56 4.79
C SER A 262 22.48 1.00 5.00
N HIS A 263 23.37 0.06 5.31
CA HIS A 263 24.81 0.30 5.42
C HIS A 263 25.51 0.35 4.05
N GLU A 264 24.76 0.12 2.98
CA GLU A 264 25.24 0.17 1.59
C GLU A 264 24.74 1.44 0.90
N GLY A 265 25.55 1.98 0.00
CA GLY A 265 25.12 3.02 -0.91
C GLY A 265 24.23 2.44 -1.99
N LEU A 266 22.95 2.83 -2.04
CA LEU A 266 21.97 2.30 -2.99
C LEU A 266 21.43 3.41 -3.90
N GLY A 267 21.48 3.15 -5.21
CA GLY A 267 20.92 4.01 -6.24
C GLY A 267 20.07 3.21 -7.22
N ILE A 268 18.78 3.53 -7.32
CA ILE A 268 17.84 2.93 -8.26
C ILE A 268 17.56 3.94 -9.36
N PHE A 269 17.70 3.49 -10.61
CA PHE A 269 17.58 4.32 -11.79
C PHE A 269 16.62 3.71 -12.81
N THR A 270 15.92 4.59 -13.51
CA THR A 270 15.15 4.23 -14.70
C THR A 270 16.05 3.69 -15.82
N LYS A 271 15.45 3.02 -16.81
CA LYS A 271 16.15 2.62 -18.04
C LYS A 271 16.89 3.80 -18.73
N ASP A 272 16.39 5.02 -18.57
CA ASP A 272 16.96 6.23 -19.18
C ASP A 272 17.99 6.90 -18.25
N LYS A 273 18.49 6.17 -17.24
CA LYS A 273 19.50 6.60 -16.27
C LYS A 273 19.08 7.75 -15.36
N LYS A 274 17.78 8.06 -15.29
CA LYS A 274 17.24 9.04 -14.33
C LYS A 274 17.04 8.41 -12.96
N GLU A 275 17.36 9.16 -11.92
CA GLU A 275 17.13 8.76 -10.53
C GLU A 275 15.65 8.42 -10.25
N ILE A 276 15.43 7.26 -9.60
CA ILE A 276 14.15 6.89 -8.98
C ILE A 276 14.26 7.11 -7.46
N LEU A 277 15.34 6.61 -6.87
CA LEU A 277 15.62 6.69 -5.45
C LEU A 277 17.11 6.47 -5.19
N VAL A 278 17.73 7.35 -4.43
CA VAL A 278 19.14 7.25 -4.03
C VAL A 278 19.25 7.56 -2.55
N ASN A 279 20.05 6.79 -1.81
CA ASN A 279 20.35 7.09 -0.41
C ASN A 279 21.65 7.91 -0.27
N ASN A 280 21.85 8.53 0.89
CA ASN A 280 23.00 9.41 1.13
C ASN A 280 24.35 8.69 0.97
N LEU A 281 24.43 7.41 1.36
CA LEU A 281 25.66 6.63 1.25
C LEU A 281 26.07 6.41 -0.21
N PHE A 282 25.12 6.24 -1.12
CA PHE A 282 25.42 6.10 -2.54
C PHE A 282 26.18 7.32 -3.06
N THR A 283 25.69 8.52 -2.77
CA THR A 283 26.36 9.76 -3.19
C THR A 283 27.74 9.90 -2.54
N GLN A 284 27.85 9.60 -1.24
CA GLN A 284 29.12 9.65 -0.52
C GLN A 284 30.16 8.70 -1.12
N TYR A 285 29.81 7.43 -1.32
CA TYR A 285 30.74 6.46 -1.92
C TYR A 285 31.03 6.76 -3.38
N SER A 286 30.05 7.23 -4.17
CA SER A 286 30.29 7.68 -5.54
C SER A 286 31.28 8.86 -5.60
N ASN A 287 31.20 9.79 -4.65
CA ASN A 287 32.16 10.90 -4.55
C ASN A 287 33.57 10.39 -4.18
N LEU A 288 33.66 9.44 -3.25
CA LEU A 288 34.95 8.83 -2.86
C LEU A 288 35.59 8.03 -3.99
N ILE A 289 34.78 7.37 -4.83
CA ILE A 289 35.27 6.61 -5.99
C ILE A 289 35.72 7.54 -7.11
N SER A 290 34.99 8.64 -7.36
CA SER A 290 35.26 9.57 -8.46
C SER A 290 36.32 10.65 -8.18
N ASP A 291 36.77 10.79 -6.92
CA ASP A 291 37.60 11.92 -6.45
C ASP A 291 36.96 13.30 -6.69
N SER A 292 35.63 13.36 -6.83
CA SER A 292 34.90 14.59 -7.11
C SER A 292 33.56 14.62 -6.39
N ASN A 293 33.03 15.81 -6.12
CA ASN A 293 31.67 15.94 -5.60
C ASN A 293 30.71 15.98 -6.77
N LEU A 294 29.87 14.96 -6.90
CA LEU A 294 28.83 14.91 -7.93
C LEU A 294 27.74 15.94 -7.60
N GLU A 295 27.36 16.77 -8.58
CA GLU A 295 26.27 17.74 -8.42
C GLU A 295 24.90 17.08 -8.61
N THR A 296 24.82 16.09 -9.50
CA THR A 296 23.64 15.24 -9.69
C THR A 296 24.01 13.76 -9.67
N THR A 297 23.08 12.90 -9.27
CA THR A 297 23.37 11.46 -9.16
C THR A 297 23.67 10.82 -10.52
N GLU A 298 23.14 11.38 -11.62
CA GLU A 298 23.39 10.88 -12.97
C GLU A 298 24.85 11.02 -13.42
N GLU A 299 25.65 11.87 -12.78
CA GLU A 299 27.09 11.98 -13.05
C GLU A 299 27.85 10.70 -12.68
N VAL A 300 27.26 9.80 -11.87
CA VAL A 300 27.81 8.47 -11.55
C VAL A 300 28.10 7.65 -12.82
N PHE A 301 27.35 7.89 -13.90
CA PHE A 301 27.53 7.22 -15.19
C PHE A 301 28.70 7.75 -16.02
N ALA A 302 29.39 8.79 -15.55
CA ALA A 302 30.62 9.31 -16.15
C ALA A 302 31.88 8.86 -15.40
N ILE A 303 31.73 8.20 -14.24
CA ILE A 303 32.86 7.74 -13.42
C ILE A 303 33.65 6.66 -14.16
N SER A 304 34.95 6.88 -14.31
CA SER A 304 35.83 6.00 -15.09
C SER A 304 35.98 4.60 -14.46
N GLU A 305 35.96 4.54 -13.14
CA GLU A 305 36.04 3.35 -12.31
C GLU A 305 34.79 2.47 -12.45
N LEU A 306 33.64 3.05 -12.84
CA LEU A 306 32.36 2.34 -13.03
C LEU A 306 32.12 1.90 -14.48
N LYS A 307 33.11 2.03 -15.37
CA LYS A 307 32.98 1.71 -16.81
C LYS A 307 32.42 0.31 -17.08
N ASP A 308 32.77 -0.68 -16.27
CA ASP A 308 32.35 -2.08 -16.47
C ASP A 308 30.87 -2.25 -16.13
N ILE A 309 30.41 -1.62 -15.03
CA ILE A 309 28.99 -1.55 -14.66
C ILE A 309 28.19 -0.80 -15.74
N ILE A 310 28.70 0.33 -16.21
CA ILE A 310 28.05 1.13 -17.26
C ILE A 310 27.96 0.34 -18.57
N HIS A 311 29.01 -0.38 -18.94
CA HIS A 311 29.02 -1.25 -20.12
C HIS A 311 27.99 -2.38 -19.98
N PHE A 312 27.89 -3.00 -18.80
CA PHE A 312 26.90 -4.03 -18.50
C PHE A 312 25.46 -3.53 -18.63
N ILE A 313 25.16 -2.34 -18.10
CA ILE A 313 23.85 -1.69 -18.24
C ILE A 313 23.53 -1.46 -19.72
N ASN A 314 24.42 -0.80 -20.46
CA ASN A 314 24.20 -0.46 -21.87
C ASN A 314 24.00 -1.71 -22.74
N LYS A 315 24.80 -2.76 -22.53
CA LYS A 315 24.71 -4.04 -23.26
C LYS A 315 23.35 -4.71 -23.06
N ASN A 316 22.84 -4.69 -21.83
CA ASN A 316 21.62 -5.40 -21.45
C ASN A 316 20.33 -4.62 -21.72
N GLN A 317 20.40 -3.30 -21.89
CA GLN A 317 19.28 -2.48 -22.36
C GLN A 317 18.96 -2.69 -23.85
N GLN A 318 19.97 -2.96 -24.68
CA GLN A 318 19.80 -3.16 -26.12
C GLN A 318 19.26 -4.55 -26.48
N GLN A 319 19.52 -5.55 -25.64
CA GLN A 319 18.99 -6.90 -25.82
C GLN A 319 17.63 -7.02 -25.11
N ARG A 320 16.53 -7.03 -25.88
CA ARG A 320 15.20 -7.51 -25.40
C ARG A 320 15.30 -9.00 -25.09
N SER A 321 15.91 -9.35 -23.96
CA SER A 321 16.11 -10.75 -23.57
C SER A 321 14.81 -11.34 -23.05
N ARG A 322 14.32 -12.38 -23.73
CA ARG A 322 13.23 -13.28 -23.34
C ARG A 322 13.64 -14.30 -22.24
N GLY A 323 14.73 -14.05 -21.51
CA GLY A 323 15.28 -14.96 -20.49
C GLY A 323 14.80 -14.60 -19.09
N LYS A 324 14.50 -15.62 -18.28
CA LYS A 324 14.02 -15.48 -16.88
C LYS A 324 15.13 -15.24 -15.84
N ASP A 325 16.40 -15.19 -16.26
CA ASP A 325 17.52 -15.08 -15.34
C ASP A 325 17.77 -13.62 -14.92
N GLU A 326 18.00 -13.43 -13.62
CA GLU A 326 18.39 -12.15 -13.03
C GLU A 326 19.74 -11.70 -13.60
N LYS A 327 19.76 -10.51 -14.20
CA LYS A 327 20.99 -9.94 -14.77
C LYS A 327 21.71 -9.18 -13.66
N ARG A 328 22.78 -9.78 -13.12
CA ARG A 328 23.65 -9.18 -12.11
C ARG A 328 25.12 -9.09 -12.54
N MET A 329 25.80 -8.04 -12.12
CA MET A 329 27.25 -7.85 -12.21
C MET A 329 27.80 -7.37 -10.87
N SER A 330 29.05 -7.75 -10.56
CA SER A 330 29.80 -7.24 -9.41
C SER A 330 31.23 -6.89 -9.84
N VAL A 331 31.75 -5.77 -9.34
CA VAL A 331 33.10 -5.26 -9.61
C VAL A 331 33.71 -4.78 -8.29
N THR A 332 34.98 -5.11 -8.05
CA THR A 332 35.75 -4.59 -6.90
C THR A 332 36.62 -3.42 -7.33
N ILE A 333 36.52 -2.31 -6.61
CA ILE A 333 37.21 -1.05 -6.90
C ILE A 333 38.07 -0.66 -5.70
N ASN A 334 39.36 -0.44 -5.92
CA ASN A 334 40.28 0.06 -4.90
C ASN A 334 40.59 1.54 -5.16
N LYS A 335 40.24 2.43 -4.23
CA LYS A 335 40.42 3.88 -4.38
C LYS A 335 40.73 4.54 -3.03
N ASN A 336 41.72 5.43 -2.99
CA ASN A 336 42.10 6.19 -1.79
C ASN A 336 42.31 5.35 -0.52
N GLY A 337 42.86 4.13 -0.67
CA GLY A 337 43.08 3.20 0.43
C GLY A 337 41.83 2.49 0.94
N ARG A 338 40.69 2.64 0.24
CA ARG A 338 39.44 1.92 0.49
C ARG A 338 39.15 0.91 -0.60
N THR A 339 38.42 -0.13 -0.24
CA THR A 339 37.95 -1.18 -1.14
C THR A 339 36.44 -1.14 -1.20
N PHE A 340 35.88 -0.93 -2.38
CA PHE A 340 34.45 -0.92 -2.63
C PHE A 340 34.05 -2.13 -3.48
N ILE A 341 32.96 -2.78 -3.12
CA ILE A 341 32.26 -3.72 -4.00
C ILE A 341 31.07 -2.97 -4.60
N VAL A 342 31.04 -2.88 -5.93
CA VAL A 342 29.94 -2.27 -6.67
C VAL A 342 29.19 -3.35 -7.41
N GLU A 343 27.90 -3.44 -7.17
CA GLU A 343 27.03 -4.39 -7.86
C GLU A 343 25.93 -3.68 -8.64
N CYS A 344 25.50 -4.30 -9.72
CA CYS A 344 24.37 -3.83 -10.50
C CYS A 344 23.41 -4.96 -10.81
N ILE A 345 22.12 -4.71 -10.58
CA ILE A 345 21.01 -5.62 -10.87
C ILE A 345 20.06 -4.91 -11.83
N ILE A 346 19.65 -5.57 -12.92
CA ILE A 346 18.68 -5.03 -13.88
C ILE A 346 17.32 -5.71 -13.68
N PHE A 347 16.28 -4.92 -13.47
CA PHE A 347 14.89 -5.35 -13.26
C PHE A 347 14.15 -5.64 -14.58
N GLN A 348 12.95 -6.22 -14.48
CA GLN A 348 12.15 -6.65 -15.64
C GLN A 348 11.68 -5.49 -16.53
N ASP A 349 11.47 -4.31 -15.96
CA ASP A 349 11.09 -3.09 -16.69
C ASP A 349 12.30 -2.32 -17.26
N ALA A 350 13.50 -2.94 -17.20
CA ALA A 350 14.79 -2.37 -17.58
C ALA A 350 15.26 -1.18 -16.71
N SER A 351 14.57 -0.88 -15.61
CA SER A 351 15.19 -0.14 -14.51
C SER A 351 16.30 -0.97 -13.88
N PHE A 352 17.19 -0.35 -13.12
CA PHE A 352 18.32 -1.04 -12.52
C PHE A 352 18.72 -0.40 -11.19
N GLU A 353 19.33 -1.23 -10.34
CA GLU A 353 19.91 -0.84 -9.07
C GLU A 353 21.43 -0.91 -9.18
N ILE A 354 22.11 0.06 -8.57
CA ILE A 354 23.55 0.03 -8.30
C ILE A 354 23.72 0.09 -6.79
N SER A 355 24.40 -0.90 -6.22
CA SER A 355 24.81 -0.91 -4.83
C SER A 355 26.32 -0.70 -4.72
N ILE A 356 26.76 0.06 -3.73
CA ILE A 356 28.16 0.34 -3.42
C ILE A 356 28.37 0.03 -1.94
N ASN A 357 29.22 -0.96 -1.65
CA ASN A 357 29.53 -1.37 -0.30
C ASN A 357 31.03 -1.14 0.00
N ASP A 358 31.37 -0.42 1.08
CA ASP A 358 32.74 -0.20 1.54
C ASP A 358 33.16 -1.39 2.41
N VAL A 359 33.96 -2.29 1.83
CA VAL A 359 34.41 -3.53 2.46
C VAL A 359 35.85 -3.44 2.96
N THR A 360 36.35 -2.22 3.17
CA THR A 360 37.76 -1.98 3.52
C THR A 360 38.17 -2.69 4.80
N GLN A 361 37.31 -2.66 5.83
CA GLN A 361 37.63 -3.28 7.12
C GLN A 361 37.64 -4.80 7.03
N GLU A 362 36.64 -5.38 6.35
CA GLU A 362 36.54 -6.82 6.13
C GLU A 362 37.74 -7.34 5.35
N GLU A 363 38.12 -6.67 4.26
CA GLU A 363 39.30 -7.00 3.47
C GLU A 363 40.60 -6.87 4.28
N GLU A 364 40.72 -5.84 5.10
CA GLU A 364 41.88 -5.69 5.98
C GLU A 364 41.95 -6.81 7.02
N GLN A 365 40.83 -7.21 7.63
CA GLN A 365 40.78 -8.35 8.56
C GLN A 365 41.16 -9.65 7.86
N VAL A 366 40.63 -9.90 6.66
CA VAL A 366 40.98 -11.06 5.84
C VAL A 366 42.48 -11.06 5.52
N ARG A 367 43.04 -9.90 5.15
CA ARG A 367 44.47 -9.73 4.87
C ARG A 367 45.32 -10.02 6.10
N LEU A 368 44.99 -9.43 7.26
CA LEU A 368 45.70 -9.64 8.52
C LEU A 368 45.65 -11.11 8.96
N LYS A 369 44.48 -11.75 8.86
CA LYS A 369 44.31 -13.18 9.16
C LYS A 369 45.16 -14.05 8.23
N ARG A 370 45.22 -13.73 6.93
CA ARG A 370 46.07 -14.45 5.97
C ARG A 370 47.56 -14.29 6.30
N GLN A 371 48.00 -13.07 6.64
CA GLN A 371 49.38 -12.79 7.04
C GLN A 371 49.74 -13.53 8.33
N LEU A 372 48.83 -13.60 9.31
CA LEU A 372 49.01 -14.38 10.53
C LEU A 372 49.25 -15.85 10.24
N THR A 373 48.37 -16.48 9.44
CA THR A 373 48.47 -17.89 9.08
C THR A 373 49.78 -18.19 8.35
N GLN A 374 50.20 -17.30 7.44
CA GLN A 374 51.48 -17.45 6.74
C GLN A 374 52.67 -17.34 7.70
N ASN A 375 52.66 -16.37 8.62
CA ASN A 375 53.73 -16.21 9.62
C ASN A 375 53.82 -17.41 10.58
N ILE A 376 52.68 -17.93 11.04
CA ILE A 376 52.61 -19.16 11.84
C ILE A 376 53.28 -20.32 11.08
N ALA A 377 52.90 -20.53 9.82
CA ALA A 377 53.48 -21.61 9.02
C ALA A 377 55.01 -21.49 8.88
N HIS A 378 55.54 -20.28 8.66
CA HIS A 378 56.98 -20.04 8.57
C HIS A 378 57.72 -20.29 9.90
N GLU A 379 57.19 -19.80 11.02
CA GLU A 379 57.81 -19.96 12.34
C GLU A 379 57.72 -21.39 12.87
N LEU A 380 56.71 -22.17 12.47
CA LEU A 380 56.62 -23.61 12.77
C LEU A 380 57.57 -24.45 11.89
N LYS A 381 57.71 -24.12 10.60
CA LYS A 381 58.56 -24.89 9.66
C LYS A 381 60.04 -24.87 10.08
N THR A 382 60.53 -23.73 10.55
CA THR A 382 61.96 -23.54 10.91
C THR A 382 62.46 -24.51 12.00
N PRO A 383 61.83 -24.62 13.19
CA PRO A 383 62.27 -25.58 14.22
C PRO A 383 62.08 -27.03 13.76
N VAL A 384 60.99 -27.34 13.04
CA VAL A 384 60.75 -28.70 12.52
C VAL A 384 61.87 -29.14 11.56
N SER A 385 62.22 -28.30 10.57
CA SER A 385 63.32 -28.60 9.65
C SER A 385 64.67 -28.68 10.37
N SER A 386 64.88 -27.91 11.43
CA SER A 386 66.12 -27.96 12.23
C SER A 386 66.23 -29.29 13.00
N ILE A 387 65.14 -29.74 13.62
CA ILE A 387 65.06 -31.04 14.31
C ILE A 387 65.31 -32.17 13.31
N GLN A 388 64.64 -32.13 12.15
CA GLN A 388 64.83 -33.11 11.08
C GLN A 388 66.30 -33.16 10.63
N GLY A 389 66.93 -32.02 10.33
CA GLY A 389 68.32 -32.00 9.88
C GLY A 389 69.32 -32.53 10.91
N TYR A 390 69.12 -32.26 12.21
CA TYR A 390 69.96 -32.85 13.26
C TYR A 390 69.74 -34.37 13.38
N LEU A 391 68.48 -34.83 13.35
CA LEU A 391 68.17 -36.26 13.41
C LEU A 391 68.68 -37.00 12.18
N GLU A 392 68.50 -36.46 10.97
CA GLU A 392 69.06 -37.00 9.72
C GLU A 392 70.58 -37.12 9.78
N THR A 393 71.26 -36.11 10.35
CA THR A 393 72.72 -36.16 10.51
C THR A 393 73.17 -37.29 11.44
N ILE A 394 72.42 -37.52 12.53
CA ILE A 394 72.68 -38.62 13.48
C ILE A 394 72.42 -39.98 12.80
N VAL A 395 71.30 -40.11 12.09
CA VAL A 395 70.87 -41.37 11.45
C VAL A 395 71.80 -41.76 10.28
N ASN A 396 72.25 -40.79 9.48
CA ASN A 396 73.00 -41.06 8.25
C ASN A 396 74.52 -41.17 8.44
N ASN A 397 75.07 -40.92 9.64
CA ASN A 397 76.50 -41.00 9.92
C ASN A 397 76.81 -41.95 11.08
N GLU A 398 77.15 -43.20 10.75
CA GLU A 398 77.46 -44.26 11.73
C GLU A 398 78.73 -43.97 12.58
N ASN A 399 79.64 -43.13 12.09
CA ASN A 399 80.92 -42.80 12.75
C ASN A 399 80.93 -41.45 13.50
N ILE A 400 79.77 -40.88 13.83
CA ILE A 400 79.70 -39.63 14.60
C ILE A 400 80.13 -39.86 16.06
N SER A 401 80.90 -38.92 16.62
CA SER A 401 81.32 -38.98 18.03
C SER A 401 80.13 -38.80 18.97
N ARG A 402 80.16 -39.48 20.12
CA ARG A 402 79.07 -39.45 21.11
C ARG A 402 78.79 -38.04 21.64
N ASP A 403 79.82 -37.21 21.79
CA ASP A 403 79.68 -35.81 22.19
C ASP A 403 78.89 -34.98 21.16
N LYS A 404 79.10 -35.24 19.86
CA LYS A 404 78.34 -34.58 18.78
C LYS A 404 76.88 -35.07 18.74
N ILE A 405 76.63 -36.36 18.99
CA ILE A 405 75.26 -36.89 19.13
C ILE A 405 74.54 -36.16 20.26
N ASN A 406 75.16 -36.09 21.44
CA ASN A 406 74.57 -35.40 22.59
C ASN A 406 74.28 -33.93 22.27
N THR A 407 75.23 -33.23 21.64
CA THR A 407 75.03 -31.83 21.20
C THR A 407 73.84 -31.69 20.24
N PHE A 408 73.67 -32.60 19.29
CA PHE A 408 72.54 -32.58 18.35
C PHE A 408 71.21 -32.92 19.04
N LEU A 409 71.19 -33.89 19.95
CA LEU A 409 70.01 -34.23 20.75
C LEU A 409 69.58 -33.06 21.65
N GLU A 410 70.52 -32.39 22.30
CA GLU A 410 70.25 -31.17 23.08
C GLU A 410 69.65 -30.06 22.22
N ARG A 411 70.16 -29.87 20.99
CA ARG A 411 69.59 -28.91 20.04
C ARG A 411 68.18 -29.31 19.59
N CYS A 412 67.94 -30.59 19.32
CA CYS A 412 66.59 -31.10 19.01
C CYS A 412 65.62 -30.83 20.17
N TYR A 413 66.04 -31.14 21.40
CA TYR A 413 65.24 -30.92 22.60
C TYR A 413 64.91 -29.42 22.79
N ALA A 414 65.91 -28.55 22.62
CA ALA A 414 65.71 -27.10 22.68
C ALA A 414 64.71 -26.60 21.62
N GLN A 415 64.80 -27.09 20.37
CA GLN A 415 63.84 -26.73 19.31
C GLN A 415 62.43 -27.29 19.58
N SER A 416 62.31 -28.49 20.16
CA SER A 416 61.01 -29.07 20.56
C SER A 416 60.34 -28.23 21.65
N ASN A 417 61.08 -27.84 22.68
CA ASN A 417 60.59 -26.94 23.73
C ASN A 417 60.20 -25.56 23.18
N ARG A 418 60.94 -25.06 22.19
CA ARG A 418 60.57 -23.82 21.49
C ARG A 418 59.28 -23.97 20.69
N LEU A 419 59.11 -25.07 19.98
CA LEU A 419 57.89 -25.37 19.22
C LEU A 419 56.67 -25.47 20.14
N SER A 420 56.81 -26.14 21.29
CA SER A 420 55.77 -26.26 22.31
C SER A 420 55.34 -24.88 22.85
N ARG A 421 56.31 -24.00 23.17
CA ARG A 421 56.04 -22.62 23.57
C ARG A 421 55.30 -21.84 22.48
N LEU A 422 55.76 -21.92 21.24
CA LEU A 422 55.12 -21.25 20.11
C LEU A 422 53.66 -21.70 19.90
N LEU A 423 53.39 -23.01 20.00
CA LEU A 423 52.03 -23.53 19.89
C LEU A 423 51.13 -23.04 21.04
N ARG A 424 51.66 -22.97 22.25
CA ARG A 424 50.94 -22.41 23.41
C ARG A 424 50.61 -20.93 23.20
N ASP A 425 51.59 -20.13 22.78
CA ASP A 425 51.43 -18.71 22.48
C ASP A 425 50.35 -18.46 21.42
N ILE A 426 50.38 -19.25 20.33
CA ILE A 426 49.36 -19.19 19.27
C ILE A 426 47.98 -19.54 19.82
N SER A 427 47.86 -20.62 20.60
CA SER A 427 46.58 -21.03 21.17
C SER A 427 45.98 -19.96 22.09
N VAL A 428 46.82 -19.30 22.91
CA VAL A 428 46.40 -18.18 23.75
C VAL A 428 45.91 -17.02 22.88
N LEU A 429 46.67 -16.61 21.87
CA LEU A 429 46.28 -15.52 20.97
C LEU A 429 44.98 -15.82 20.20
N THR A 430 44.82 -17.02 19.64
CA THR A 430 43.60 -17.41 18.93
C THR A 430 42.39 -17.36 19.86
N ARG A 431 42.53 -17.83 21.11
CA ARG A 431 41.45 -17.78 22.10
C ARG A 431 41.09 -16.34 22.47
N MET A 432 42.09 -15.46 22.59
CA MET A 432 41.87 -14.04 22.82
C MET A 432 41.15 -13.36 21.64
N ASP A 433 41.46 -13.72 20.40
CA ASP A 433 40.87 -13.11 19.20
C ASP A 433 39.43 -13.61 18.94
N GLU A 434 39.15 -14.89 19.13
CA GLU A 434 37.86 -15.51 18.74
C GLU A 434 36.81 -15.54 19.87
N ALA A 435 37.25 -15.55 21.13
CA ALA A 435 36.36 -15.83 22.27
C ALA A 435 36.72 -15.00 23.52
N ALA A 436 37.13 -13.74 23.35
CA ALA A 436 37.50 -12.84 24.46
C ALA A 436 36.44 -12.80 25.58
N ASN A 437 35.15 -12.82 25.22
CA ASN A 437 34.03 -12.74 26.16
C ASN A 437 33.79 -14.03 26.96
N MET A 438 34.42 -15.15 26.58
CA MET A 438 34.30 -16.45 27.26
C MET A 438 35.45 -16.71 28.23
N ILE A 439 36.31 -15.71 28.48
CA ILE A 439 37.45 -15.83 29.38
C ILE A 439 36.96 -15.61 30.82
N ASP A 440 37.09 -16.64 31.65
CA ASP A 440 36.72 -16.57 33.06
C ASP A 440 37.57 -15.52 33.81
N MET A 441 36.90 -14.68 34.59
CA MET A 441 37.51 -13.61 35.38
C MET A 441 37.33 -13.91 36.87
N GLU A 442 38.41 -13.77 37.64
CA GLU A 442 38.45 -13.95 39.08
C GLU A 442 39.14 -12.76 39.77
N ARG A 443 39.07 -12.67 41.10
CA ARG A 443 39.82 -11.64 41.84
C ARG A 443 41.27 -12.10 41.99
N VAL A 444 42.20 -11.32 41.45
CA VAL A 444 43.63 -11.62 41.44
C VAL A 444 44.39 -10.51 42.17
N ASP A 445 45.22 -10.91 43.14
CA ASP A 445 46.19 -10.02 43.78
C ASP A 445 47.47 -9.94 42.94
N ILE A 446 47.68 -8.80 42.28
CA ILE A 446 48.83 -8.59 41.39
C ILE A 446 50.16 -8.65 42.15
N SER A 447 50.18 -8.18 43.40
CA SER A 447 51.41 -8.12 44.20
C SER A 447 51.86 -9.53 44.58
N VAL A 448 50.93 -10.43 44.90
CA VAL A 448 51.23 -11.86 45.13
C VAL A 448 51.69 -12.54 43.85
N LEU A 449 50.99 -12.28 42.73
CA LEU A 449 51.30 -12.85 41.43
C LEU A 449 52.70 -12.47 40.96
N VAL A 450 53.08 -11.20 41.05
CA VAL A 450 54.43 -10.72 40.69
C VAL A 450 55.50 -11.31 41.61
N GLY A 451 55.22 -11.39 42.92
CA GLY A 451 56.12 -12.04 43.87
C GLY A 451 56.41 -13.52 43.54
N ASN A 452 55.39 -14.26 43.11
CA ASN A 452 55.56 -15.65 42.66
C ASN A 452 56.46 -15.73 41.40
N ILE A 453 56.23 -14.86 40.43
CA ILE A 453 57.05 -14.80 39.21
C ILE A 453 58.51 -14.51 39.54
N ILE A 454 58.77 -13.54 40.43
CA ILE A 454 60.14 -13.19 40.86
C ILE A 454 60.84 -14.40 41.48
N ASN A 455 60.15 -15.17 42.33
CA ASN A 455 60.71 -16.37 42.94
C ASN A 455 61.03 -17.45 41.89
N GLU A 456 60.17 -17.64 40.90
CA GLU A 456 60.37 -18.63 39.83
C GLU A 456 61.57 -18.33 38.94
N VAL A 457 61.88 -17.05 38.68
CA VAL A 457 63.01 -16.63 37.84
C VAL A 457 64.28 -16.31 38.64
N SER A 458 64.27 -16.52 39.95
CA SER A 458 65.37 -16.17 40.87
C SER A 458 66.75 -16.67 40.41
N LEU A 459 66.85 -17.93 39.97
CA LEU A 459 68.11 -18.51 39.49
C LEU A 459 68.65 -17.78 38.24
N GLU A 460 67.78 -17.46 37.28
CA GLU A 460 68.16 -16.79 36.04
C GLU A 460 68.60 -15.33 36.30
N LEU A 461 67.96 -14.68 37.28
CA LEU A 461 68.32 -13.34 37.75
C LEU A 461 69.70 -13.35 38.41
N GLU A 462 69.98 -14.34 39.27
CA GLU A 462 71.28 -14.50 39.92
C GLU A 462 72.40 -14.77 38.92
N GLU A 463 72.20 -15.70 37.97
CA GLU A 463 73.17 -16.03 36.92
C GLU A 463 73.57 -14.82 36.07
N LYS A 464 72.65 -13.88 35.86
CA LYS A 464 72.88 -12.66 35.06
C LYS A 464 73.17 -11.42 35.88
N HIS A 465 73.25 -11.54 37.20
CA HIS A 465 73.40 -10.42 38.13
C HIS A 465 72.35 -9.33 37.93
N ILE A 466 71.08 -9.72 37.77
CA ILE A 466 69.95 -8.81 37.61
C ILE A 466 69.34 -8.54 38.99
N SER A 467 69.26 -7.27 39.38
CA SER A 467 68.58 -6.85 40.61
C SER A 467 67.13 -6.46 40.35
N ILE A 468 66.22 -6.75 41.29
CA ILE A 468 64.80 -6.37 41.19
C ILE A 468 64.44 -5.39 42.29
N VAL A 469 63.76 -4.31 41.92
CA VAL A 469 63.11 -3.37 42.84
C VAL A 469 61.60 -3.50 42.66
N ASP A 470 60.97 -4.31 43.51
CA ASP A 470 59.52 -4.42 43.58
C ASP A 470 58.95 -3.34 44.51
N SER A 471 58.31 -2.33 43.91
CA SER A 471 57.65 -1.22 44.61
C SER A 471 56.12 -1.35 44.61
N LEU A 472 55.57 -2.54 44.34
CA LEU A 472 54.13 -2.77 44.38
C LEU A 472 53.61 -2.70 45.82
N LYS A 473 52.54 -1.93 46.02
CA LYS A 473 51.79 -1.95 47.27
C LYS A 473 51.11 -3.30 47.44
N LYS A 474 50.97 -3.79 48.68
CA LYS A 474 50.23 -5.03 48.94
C LYS A 474 48.72 -4.84 48.68
N GLY A 475 48.05 -5.87 48.17
CA GLY A 475 46.60 -5.86 48.01
C GLY A 475 46.08 -5.18 46.74
N ILE A 476 46.86 -5.12 45.66
CA ILE A 476 46.39 -4.60 44.37
C ILE A 476 45.49 -5.65 43.73
N GLN A 477 44.18 -5.48 43.87
CA GLN A 477 43.16 -6.43 43.42
C GLN A 477 42.60 -6.05 42.05
N ILE A 478 42.62 -7.01 41.12
CA ILE A 478 42.08 -6.87 39.77
C ILE A 478 41.11 -8.01 39.49
N LYS A 479 39.94 -7.69 38.92
CA LYS A 479 39.01 -8.69 38.39
C LYS A 479 39.47 -9.07 36.99
N GLY A 480 40.09 -10.24 36.87
CA GLY A 480 40.76 -10.64 35.65
C GLY A 480 41.05 -12.13 35.59
N ASN A 481 41.53 -12.58 34.43
CA ASN A 481 41.96 -13.96 34.27
C ASN A 481 43.38 -14.13 34.81
N TYR A 482 43.56 -14.97 35.83
CA TYR A 482 44.87 -15.17 36.46
C TYR A 482 45.96 -15.56 35.46
N SER A 483 45.67 -16.49 34.54
CA SER A 483 46.68 -16.97 33.58
C SER A 483 47.15 -15.87 32.62
N LEU A 484 46.25 -14.96 32.23
CA LEU A 484 46.58 -13.84 31.33
C LEU A 484 47.31 -12.71 32.06
N LEU A 485 46.87 -12.39 33.28
CA LEU A 485 47.58 -11.43 34.13
C LEU A 485 49.00 -11.94 34.44
N TYR A 486 49.14 -13.23 34.77
CA TYR A 486 50.44 -13.88 34.95
C TYR A 486 51.29 -13.76 33.68
N SER A 487 50.68 -13.99 32.51
CA SER A 487 51.35 -13.87 31.21
C SER A 487 51.89 -12.47 30.93
N ILE A 488 51.21 -11.39 31.37
CA ILE A 488 51.70 -10.01 31.23
C ILE A 488 53.07 -9.87 31.89
N PHE A 489 53.13 -10.10 33.19
CA PHE A 489 54.34 -9.88 33.97
C PHE A 489 55.42 -10.89 33.63
N ARG A 490 55.05 -12.15 33.36
CA ARG A 490 56.01 -13.20 32.99
C ARG A 490 56.69 -12.88 31.66
N ASN A 491 55.94 -12.47 30.63
CA ASN A 491 56.54 -12.11 29.34
C ASN A 491 57.43 -10.87 29.43
N LEU A 492 57.05 -9.87 30.23
CA LEU A 492 57.89 -8.69 30.45
C LEU A 492 59.20 -9.07 31.19
N MET A 493 59.11 -9.94 32.19
CA MET A 493 60.27 -10.48 32.93
C MET A 493 61.19 -11.29 32.01
N ASP A 494 60.64 -12.25 31.26
CA ASP A 494 61.40 -13.09 30.33
C ASP A 494 62.11 -12.22 29.26
N ASN A 495 61.45 -11.15 28.77
CA ASN A 495 62.06 -10.22 27.83
C ASN A 495 63.23 -9.43 28.45
N ALA A 496 63.09 -8.94 29.68
CA ALA A 496 64.17 -8.25 30.37
C ALA A 496 65.36 -9.20 30.59
N ILE A 497 65.13 -10.41 31.11
CA ILE A 497 66.17 -11.42 31.33
C ILE A 497 66.85 -11.79 30.01
N ALA A 498 66.11 -11.96 28.91
CA ALA A 498 66.68 -12.39 27.64
C ALA A 498 67.47 -11.29 26.91
N TYR A 499 67.01 -10.04 26.97
CA TYR A 499 67.46 -8.99 26.05
C TYR A 499 68.11 -7.77 26.70
N ALA A 500 67.77 -7.43 27.94
CA ALA A 500 68.22 -6.17 28.53
C ALA A 500 69.73 -6.19 28.88
N GLY A 501 70.30 -7.35 29.19
CA GLY A 501 71.74 -7.54 29.42
C GLY A 501 72.05 -8.28 30.71
N THR A 502 73.26 -8.09 31.24
CA THR A 502 73.70 -8.53 32.57
C THR A 502 74.06 -7.32 33.42
N ASN A 503 74.06 -7.46 34.75
CA ASN A 503 74.32 -6.35 35.69
C ASN A 503 73.33 -5.17 35.54
N ILE A 504 72.05 -5.49 35.36
CA ILE A 504 70.98 -4.50 35.19
C ILE A 504 70.02 -4.52 36.39
N GLN A 505 69.15 -3.53 36.44
CA GLN A 505 68.06 -3.44 37.41
C GLN A 505 66.71 -3.47 36.70
N ILE A 506 65.76 -4.20 37.26
CA ILE A 506 64.35 -4.22 36.85
C ILE A 506 63.52 -3.56 37.96
N ASN A 507 62.75 -2.54 37.60
CA ASN A 507 61.88 -1.80 38.49
C ASN A 507 60.42 -2.08 38.14
N ILE A 508 59.65 -2.56 39.12
CA ILE A 508 58.22 -2.84 38.97
C ILE A 508 57.46 -1.94 39.94
N ASN A 509 56.54 -1.12 39.43
CA ASN A 509 55.82 -0.14 40.24
C ASN A 509 54.36 0.02 39.80
N CYS A 510 53.49 0.30 40.75
CA CYS A 510 52.15 0.84 40.51
C CYS A 510 52.17 2.32 40.95
N PHE A 511 52.54 3.20 40.02
CA PHE A 511 52.88 4.59 40.34
C PHE A 511 51.66 5.51 40.49
N ARG A 512 50.50 5.09 39.98
CA ARG A 512 49.25 5.84 40.06
C ARG A 512 48.06 4.90 40.13
N GLU A 513 46.99 5.40 40.74
CA GLU A 513 45.70 4.74 40.86
C GLU A 513 44.61 5.82 40.76
N ASP A 514 43.54 5.57 40.01
CA ASP A 514 42.34 6.41 39.97
C ASP A 514 41.08 5.56 40.27
N GLU A 515 39.88 6.11 40.12
CA GLU A 515 38.63 5.37 40.41
C GLU A 515 38.48 4.09 39.58
N ASN A 516 38.99 4.07 38.35
CA ASN A 516 38.74 3.01 37.37
C ASN A 516 39.97 2.16 37.04
N TYR A 517 41.20 2.61 37.35
CA TYR A 517 42.43 1.98 36.84
C TYR A 517 43.57 1.97 37.87
N TYR A 518 44.39 0.93 37.78
CA TYR A 518 45.76 0.90 38.29
C TYR A 518 46.74 1.16 37.15
N TYR A 519 47.78 1.97 37.41
CA TYR A 519 48.81 2.33 36.44
C TYR A 519 50.14 1.67 36.83
N PHE A 520 50.58 0.74 36.00
CA PHE A 520 51.81 -0.02 36.19
C PHE A 520 52.94 0.52 35.30
N SER A 521 54.15 0.47 35.84
CA SER A 521 55.40 0.64 35.11
C SER A 521 56.29 -0.57 35.37
N PHE A 522 56.79 -1.16 34.29
CA PHE A 522 57.82 -2.20 34.29
C PHE A 522 59.00 -1.67 33.48
N ALA A 523 60.12 -1.37 34.15
CA ALA A 523 61.28 -0.75 33.54
C ALA A 523 62.55 -1.56 33.77
N ASP A 524 63.40 -1.70 32.76
CA ASP A 524 64.76 -2.22 32.88
C ASP A 524 65.80 -1.11 32.63
N THR A 525 67.04 -1.35 33.05
CA THR A 525 68.20 -0.48 32.81
C THR A 525 69.15 -1.01 31.74
N GLY A 526 68.63 -1.77 30.77
CA GLY A 526 69.40 -2.47 29.76
C GLY A 526 69.76 -1.64 28.52
N ILE A 527 69.95 -2.33 27.40
CA ILE A 527 70.33 -1.71 26.11
C ILE A 527 69.21 -0.91 25.43
N GLY A 528 67.95 -1.15 25.81
CA GLY A 528 66.78 -0.52 25.17
C GLY A 528 66.61 -0.91 23.70
N VAL A 529 65.86 -0.11 22.94
CA VAL A 529 65.69 -0.28 21.48
C VAL A 529 65.72 1.05 20.73
N SER A 530 66.11 1.03 19.46
CA SER A 530 66.03 2.22 18.60
C SER A 530 64.57 2.74 18.49
N PRO A 531 64.36 4.07 18.40
CA PRO A 531 63.01 4.66 18.37
C PRO A 531 62.08 4.12 17.28
N GLU A 532 62.63 3.74 16.12
CA GLU A 532 61.90 3.14 14.99
C GLU A 532 61.21 1.81 15.33
N HIS A 533 61.67 1.12 16.37
CA HIS A 533 61.12 -0.17 16.79
C HIS A 533 60.00 -0.04 17.81
N LEU A 534 59.92 1.06 18.57
CA LEU A 534 59.01 1.20 19.72
C LEU A 534 57.53 0.96 19.36
N ASN A 535 57.06 1.59 18.26
CA ASN A 535 55.67 1.45 17.81
C ASN A 535 55.33 0.05 17.31
N ARG A 536 56.34 -0.76 17.01
CA ARG A 536 56.21 -2.08 16.38
C ARG A 536 56.42 -3.23 17.36
N LEU A 537 56.88 -2.96 18.59
CA LEU A 537 57.18 -4.00 19.59
C LEU A 537 56.00 -4.92 19.90
N PHE A 538 54.77 -4.42 19.77
CA PHE A 538 53.55 -5.18 20.01
C PHE A 538 52.98 -5.86 18.74
N GLU A 539 53.61 -5.70 17.57
CA GLU A 539 53.23 -6.42 16.35
C GLU A 539 53.53 -7.93 16.51
N ARG A 540 52.63 -8.78 16.02
CA ARG A 540 52.81 -10.25 16.06
C ARG A 540 54.02 -10.65 15.23
N PHE A 541 54.86 -11.52 15.77
CA PHE A 541 56.10 -12.01 15.15
C PHE A 541 57.18 -10.95 14.92
N TYR A 542 56.99 -9.72 15.41
CA TYR A 542 58.00 -8.67 15.28
C TYR A 542 59.17 -8.91 16.23
N ARG A 543 60.38 -8.66 15.73
CA ARG A 543 61.64 -8.78 16.48
C ARG A 543 62.63 -7.75 15.95
N VAL A 544 63.28 -7.04 16.87
CA VAL A 544 64.33 -6.05 16.55
C VAL A 544 65.50 -6.72 15.83
N ASP A 545 65.95 -7.87 16.35
CA ASP A 545 67.11 -8.58 15.82
C ASP A 545 66.81 -10.07 15.58
N LYS A 546 66.50 -10.43 14.32
CA LYS A 546 65.99 -11.75 13.95
C LYS A 546 66.97 -12.90 14.21
N GLY A 547 68.27 -12.64 14.21
CA GLY A 547 69.33 -13.65 14.37
C GLY A 547 69.59 -14.00 15.84
N ARG A 548 69.85 -12.97 16.67
CA ARG A 548 70.10 -13.11 18.11
C ARG A 548 68.87 -13.64 18.86
N SER A 549 67.69 -13.13 18.52
CA SER A 549 66.43 -13.53 19.17
C SER A 549 66.04 -14.97 18.88
N ARG A 550 66.41 -15.52 17.72
CA ARG A 550 66.17 -16.94 17.37
C ARG A 550 67.02 -17.89 18.19
N LYS A 551 68.25 -17.52 18.53
CA LYS A 551 69.16 -18.33 19.37
C LYS A 551 68.68 -18.40 20.82
N LEU A 552 68.10 -17.31 21.33
CA LEU A 552 67.51 -17.20 22.66
C LEU A 552 66.08 -17.79 22.75
N GLY A 553 65.53 -18.29 21.64
CA GLY A 553 64.23 -18.98 21.61
C GLY A 553 63.00 -18.07 21.65
N GLY A 554 63.14 -16.76 21.42
CA GLY A 554 62.00 -15.84 21.37
C GLY A 554 61.02 -16.21 20.25
N THR A 555 59.71 -16.18 20.54
CA THR A 555 58.63 -16.44 19.59
C THR A 555 58.21 -15.19 18.82
N GLY A 556 58.48 -13.99 19.37
CA GLY A 556 57.97 -12.72 18.84
C GLY A 556 56.46 -12.57 19.03
N LEU A 557 55.83 -13.44 19.82
CA LEU A 557 54.42 -13.36 20.18
C LEU A 557 54.21 -12.84 21.61
N GLY A 558 55.21 -12.93 22.48
CA GLY A 558 55.11 -12.54 23.88
C GLY A 558 54.55 -11.13 24.11
N LEU A 559 55.14 -10.09 23.48
CA LEU A 559 54.62 -8.72 23.65
C LEU A 559 53.24 -8.50 23.01
N ALA A 560 52.89 -9.24 21.95
CA ALA A 560 51.53 -9.21 21.40
C ALA A 560 50.51 -9.83 22.38
N ILE A 561 50.90 -10.92 23.08
CA ILE A 561 50.10 -11.51 24.16
C ILE A 561 49.95 -10.52 25.31
N VAL A 562 51.02 -9.83 25.72
CA VAL A 562 50.97 -8.79 26.75
C VAL A 562 49.95 -7.71 26.37
N LYS A 563 50.02 -7.19 25.13
CA LYS A 563 49.09 -6.15 24.66
C LYS A 563 47.64 -6.63 24.67
N ASN A 564 47.36 -7.81 24.13
CA ASN A 564 46.00 -8.37 24.10
C ASN A 564 45.48 -8.67 25.51
N ALA A 565 46.32 -9.21 26.40
CA ALA A 565 45.96 -9.45 27.80
C ALA A 565 45.60 -8.13 28.49
N VAL A 566 46.38 -7.06 28.32
CA VAL A 566 46.07 -5.74 28.87
C VAL A 566 44.72 -5.20 28.33
N ILE A 567 44.48 -5.32 27.02
CA ILE A 567 43.23 -4.87 26.38
C ILE A 567 42.02 -5.64 26.90
N ILE A 568 42.12 -6.96 27.07
CA ILE A 568 41.05 -7.81 27.63
C ILE A 568 40.68 -7.37 29.06
N HIS A 569 41.65 -6.86 29.82
CA HIS A 569 41.44 -6.32 31.15
C HIS A 569 41.09 -4.81 31.13
N GLY A 570 40.60 -4.30 30.00
CA GLY A 570 40.10 -2.93 29.83
C GLY A 570 41.17 -1.84 29.84
N GLY A 571 42.44 -2.21 29.79
CA GLY A 571 43.58 -1.31 29.88
C GLY A 571 44.22 -0.97 28.53
N ASN A 572 45.31 -0.21 28.59
CA ASN A 572 46.17 0.07 27.44
C ASN A 572 47.65 -0.07 27.83
N ILE A 573 48.53 -0.38 26.87
CA ILE A 573 49.98 -0.50 27.09
C ILE A 573 50.76 0.32 26.06
N SER A 574 51.87 0.89 26.50
CA SER A 574 52.86 1.58 25.66
C SER A 574 54.27 1.23 26.12
N ALA A 575 55.24 1.43 25.22
CA ALA A 575 56.66 1.24 25.50
C ALA A 575 57.42 2.52 25.15
N LYS A 576 58.40 2.88 25.97
CA LYS A 576 59.33 4.00 25.74
C LYS A 576 60.72 3.60 26.21
N ASN A 577 61.76 4.28 25.72
CA ASN A 577 63.08 4.12 26.29
C ASN A 577 63.15 4.79 27.66
N ASN A 578 63.79 4.13 28.62
CA ASN A 578 63.95 4.60 29.98
C ASN A 578 65.08 5.64 30.07
N GLN A 579 64.96 6.64 30.94
CA GLN A 579 65.94 7.74 31.08
C GLN A 579 67.31 7.24 31.55
N GLY A 580 67.37 6.11 32.26
CA GLY A 580 68.61 5.46 32.71
C GLY A 580 69.22 4.46 31.71
N GLY A 581 68.71 4.40 30.47
CA GLY A 581 68.94 3.28 29.55
C GLY A 581 67.92 2.16 29.78
N GLY A 582 67.67 1.35 28.76
CA GLY A 582 66.69 0.25 28.82
C GLY A 582 65.31 0.62 28.29
N LEU A 583 64.34 -0.25 28.54
CA LEU A 583 62.95 -0.10 28.13
C LEU A 583 62.04 0.09 29.35
N GLU A 584 61.02 0.94 29.20
CA GLU A 584 59.94 1.09 30.16
C GLU A 584 58.60 0.79 29.48
N PHE A 585 57.88 -0.21 29.99
CA PHE A 585 56.52 -0.54 29.62
C PHE A 585 55.56 0.09 30.62
N VAL A 586 54.68 0.96 30.13
CA VAL A 586 53.65 1.62 30.93
C VAL A 586 52.30 1.10 30.50
N PHE A 587 51.54 0.54 31.43
CA PHE A 587 50.22 0.00 31.14
C PHE A 587 49.21 0.23 32.26
N THR A 588 47.94 0.17 31.90
CA THR A 588 46.82 0.25 32.84
C THR A 588 46.09 -1.09 32.92
N LEU A 589 45.43 -1.35 34.04
CA LEU A 589 44.48 -2.44 34.18
C LEU A 589 43.25 -1.92 34.91
N ALA A 590 42.06 -2.29 34.43
CA ALA A 590 40.82 -1.81 35.01
C ALA A 590 40.61 -2.38 36.42
N LYS A 591 40.18 -1.51 37.32
CA LYS A 591 39.60 -1.87 38.59
C LYS A 591 38.24 -2.49 38.36
N GLU A 592 37.82 -3.30 39.32
CA GLU A 592 36.53 -3.97 39.37
C GLU A 592 35.39 -3.10 38.81
N LYS A 593 34.82 -3.51 37.66
CA LYS A 593 33.48 -3.11 37.24
C LYS A 593 32.47 -4.17 37.68
#